data_AF-A0A1Y1Q6E7-F1
#
_entry.id   AF-A0A1Y1Q6E7-F1
#
_cell.length_a   1.000
_cell.length_b   1.000
_cell.length_c   1.000
_cell.angle_alpha   90.00
_cell.angle_beta   90.00
_cell.angle_gamma   90.00
#
_symmetry.space_group_name_H-M   'P 1'
#
loop_
_entity.id
_entity.type
_entity.pdbx_description
1 polymer ?
#
loop_
_entity_poly.entity_id
_entity_poly.type
_entity_poly.pdbx_seq_one_letter_code
_entity_poly.pdbx_strand_id
1 'polypeptide(L)'
;MIKQHKNFILVAQLFCIMAFMPLLLGQSECQVNQSLLSTLENLLKTKFGQSGGQQRPIYVTQLSFADVKTGEIMAQTEAVELVNKAVLDGIRQAERINPNIKFNVTAHEIKNTAENVSKLIQSFYNKNNTPDENMSAIINDMMEPAQVDVIVTGQYLEEQDQVKLKPLVISKRDRKQVAEQLFFGKDEYMCQDPNNSSKKALCQNAYEKIAQTVKRLLDNL
;
A
#
# COMPACT_ATOMS: atom_id res chain seq x y z
N MET A 1 -9.97 -19.39 12.13
CA MET A 1 -11.43 -19.66 12.12
C MET A 1 -12.33 -18.48 12.49
N ILE A 2 -11.89 -17.46 13.25
CA ILE A 2 -12.75 -16.34 13.68
C ILE A 2 -13.14 -15.36 12.55
N LYS A 3 -12.35 -15.27 11.47
CA LYS A 3 -12.59 -14.33 10.36
C LYS A 3 -13.81 -14.69 9.49
N GLN A 4 -14.13 -15.99 9.37
CA GLN A 4 -15.27 -16.46 8.58
C GLN A 4 -16.62 -16.09 9.22
N HIS A 5 -16.67 -16.03 10.54
CA HIS A 5 -17.91 -15.76 11.27
C HIS A 5 -18.37 -14.30 11.14
N LYS A 6 -17.44 -13.36 10.97
CA LYS A 6 -17.76 -11.93 10.76
C LYS A 6 -18.35 -11.66 9.39
N ASN A 7 -17.84 -12.33 8.35
CA ASN A 7 -18.37 -12.19 6.99
C ASN A 7 -19.78 -12.78 6.87
N PHE A 8 -20.06 -13.89 7.56
CA PHE A 8 -21.40 -14.50 7.56
C PHE A 8 -22.45 -13.57 8.20
N ILE A 9 -22.10 -12.89 9.30
CA ILE A 9 -23.00 -11.94 9.97
C ILE A 9 -23.29 -10.73 9.07
N LEU A 10 -22.29 -10.21 8.36
CA LEU A 10 -22.47 -9.09 7.43
C LEU A 10 -23.37 -9.45 6.25
N VAL A 11 -23.19 -10.64 5.67
CA VAL A 11 -24.02 -11.11 4.55
C VAL A 11 -25.47 -11.34 4.99
N ALA A 12 -25.69 -11.91 6.19
CA ALA A 12 -27.03 -12.10 6.75
C ALA A 12 -27.74 -10.76 7.02
N GLN A 13 -27.01 -9.75 7.54
CA GLN A 13 -27.57 -8.41 7.75
C GLN A 13 -27.96 -7.74 6.43
N LEU A 14 -27.13 -7.85 5.39
CA LEU A 14 -27.43 -7.30 4.07
C LEU A 14 -28.66 -7.97 3.44
N PHE A 15 -28.79 -9.29 3.60
CA PHE A 15 -29.95 -10.04 3.13
C PHE A 15 -31.24 -9.64 3.83
N CYS A 16 -31.21 -9.41 5.15
CA CYS A 16 -32.36 -8.86 5.86
C CYS A 16 -32.75 -7.48 5.30
N ILE A 17 -31.80 -6.57 5.12
CA ILE A 17 -32.08 -5.22 4.60
C ILE A 17 -32.71 -5.28 3.19
N MET A 18 -32.19 -6.14 2.30
CA MET A 18 -32.71 -6.28 0.95
C MET A 18 -34.08 -6.99 0.91
N ALA A 19 -34.34 -7.93 1.80
CA ALA A 19 -35.63 -8.61 1.89
C ALA A 19 -36.78 -7.67 2.32
N PHE A 20 -36.48 -6.61 3.08
CA PHE A 20 -37.49 -5.62 3.52
C PHE A 20 -37.62 -4.40 2.59
N MET A 21 -36.74 -4.22 1.60
CA MET A 21 -36.85 -3.09 0.65
C MET A 21 -38.14 -3.08 -0.20
N PRO A 22 -38.63 -4.22 -0.74
CA PRO A 22 -39.88 -4.24 -1.51
C PRO A 22 -41.11 -3.84 -0.70
N LEU A 23 -41.11 -4.10 0.61
CA LEU A 23 -42.17 -3.69 1.55
C LEU A 23 -42.15 -2.17 1.82
N LEU A 24 -40.99 -1.52 1.70
CA LEU A 24 -40.84 -0.08 1.87
C LEU A 24 -41.13 0.71 0.58
N LEU A 25 -40.93 0.10 -0.59
CA LEU A 25 -41.11 0.75 -1.90
C LEU A 25 -42.52 0.58 -2.47
N GLY A 26 -43.39 -0.23 -1.86
CA GLY A 26 -44.76 -0.51 -2.30
C GLY A 26 -45.84 0.45 -1.77
N GLN A 27 -45.50 1.44 -0.94
CA GLN A 27 -46.44 2.47 -0.48
C GLN A 27 -46.09 3.83 -1.08
N SER A 28 -46.81 4.20 -2.14
CA SER A 28 -46.60 5.42 -2.94
C SER A 28 -46.91 6.74 -2.22
N GLU A 29 -47.13 6.75 -0.90
CA GLU A 29 -47.34 7.97 -0.10
C GLU A 29 -46.63 7.94 1.26
N CYS A 30 -45.57 7.13 1.42
CA CYS A 30 -44.71 7.28 2.59
C CYS A 30 -43.89 8.55 2.45
N GLN A 31 -44.24 9.60 3.21
CA GLN A 31 -43.28 10.61 3.65
C GLN A 31 -42.15 9.87 4.38
N VAL A 32 -41.14 9.43 3.63
CA VAL A 32 -39.92 8.86 4.22
C VAL A 32 -39.40 9.93 5.15
N ASN A 33 -39.60 9.69 6.44
CA ASN A 33 -39.38 10.66 7.48
C ASN A 33 -37.92 11.12 7.34
N GLN A 34 -37.69 12.41 7.03
CA GLN A 34 -36.35 12.96 6.86
C GLN A 34 -35.48 12.70 8.11
N SER A 35 -36.10 12.46 9.27
CA SER A 35 -35.41 12.03 10.48
C SER A 35 -34.73 10.66 10.33
N LEU A 36 -35.32 9.71 9.61
CA LEU A 36 -34.75 8.38 9.40
C LEU A 36 -33.55 8.46 8.46
N LEU A 37 -33.68 9.20 7.35
CA LEU A 37 -32.56 9.42 6.42
C LEU A 37 -31.40 10.14 7.11
N SER A 38 -31.66 11.20 7.89
CA SER A 38 -30.62 11.90 8.63
C SER A 38 -30.03 11.06 9.77
N THR A 39 -30.81 10.18 10.41
CA THR A 39 -30.30 9.23 11.41
C THR A 39 -29.43 8.16 10.75
N LEU A 40 -29.80 7.66 9.57
CA LEU A 40 -29.01 6.70 8.81
C LEU A 40 -27.72 7.34 8.28
N GLU A 41 -27.81 8.57 7.77
CA GLU A 41 -26.64 9.36 7.36
C GLU A 41 -25.73 9.66 8.55
N ASN A 42 -26.28 9.97 9.73
CA ASN A 42 -25.52 10.16 10.95
C ASN A 42 -24.90 8.86 11.46
N LEU A 43 -25.61 7.73 11.41
CA LEU A 43 -25.06 6.42 11.80
C LEU A 43 -23.97 5.98 10.83
N LEU A 44 -24.13 6.26 9.53
CA LEU A 44 -23.10 6.05 8.53
C LEU A 44 -21.91 7.01 8.74
N LYS A 45 -22.14 8.29 9.04
CA LYS A 45 -21.08 9.25 9.41
C LYS A 45 -20.44 8.96 10.77
N THR A 46 -21.10 8.26 11.68
CA THR A 46 -20.53 7.95 13.01
C THR A 46 -19.81 6.60 13.00
N LYS A 47 -20.27 5.64 12.17
CA LYS A 47 -19.60 4.34 11.99
C LYS A 47 -18.54 4.33 10.88
N PHE A 48 -18.69 5.18 9.86
CA PHE A 48 -17.79 5.26 8.70
C PHE A 48 -17.24 6.66 8.45
N GLY A 49 -17.93 7.72 8.92
CA GLY A 49 -17.35 9.06 8.91
C GLY A 49 -16.28 9.14 9.99
N GLN A 50 -15.09 9.53 9.53
CA GLN A 50 -13.93 9.76 10.36
C GLN A 50 -14.32 10.64 11.54
N SER A 51 -14.10 10.14 12.77
CA SER A 51 -14.15 10.93 13.99
C SER A 51 -13.44 12.25 13.74
N GLY A 52 -14.16 13.37 13.84
CA GLY A 52 -13.68 14.73 13.53
C GLY A 52 -12.56 15.26 14.43
N GLY A 53 -11.76 14.39 15.05
CA GLY A 53 -10.43 14.76 15.52
C GLY A 53 -9.51 14.84 14.33
N GLN A 54 -8.70 15.92 14.23
CA GLN A 54 -7.63 16.00 13.26
C GLN A 54 -6.79 14.72 13.32
N GLN A 55 -6.92 13.88 12.30
CA GLN A 55 -6.06 12.71 12.17
C GLN A 55 -4.64 13.21 11.98
N ARG A 56 -3.71 12.71 12.80
CA ARG A 56 -2.30 13.06 12.66
C ARG A 56 -1.83 12.62 11.26
N PRO A 57 -0.97 13.42 10.59
CA PRO A 57 -0.39 13.00 9.33
C PRO A 57 0.38 11.68 9.49
N ILE A 58 0.36 10.86 8.44
CA ILE A 58 1.12 9.62 8.32
C ILE A 58 2.26 9.91 7.35
N TYR A 59 3.48 9.93 7.86
CA TYR A 59 4.66 10.22 7.03
C TYR A 59 5.17 8.94 6.35
N VAL A 60 5.25 9.00 5.03
CA VAL A 60 5.65 7.88 4.18
C VAL A 60 6.97 8.23 3.50
N THR A 61 7.92 7.29 3.55
CA THR A 61 9.18 7.35 2.79
C THR A 61 9.27 6.16 1.83
N GLN A 62 9.98 6.33 0.72
CA GLN A 62 10.25 5.26 -0.23
C GLN A 62 11.73 4.88 -0.21
N LEU A 63 12.01 3.58 -0.14
CA LEU A 63 13.35 3.01 -0.28
C LEU A 63 13.38 2.05 -1.48
N SER A 64 14.48 2.05 -2.23
CA SER A 64 14.63 1.24 -3.44
C SER A 64 14.44 -0.25 -3.17
N PHE A 65 14.10 -0.97 -4.23
CA PHE A 65 13.93 -2.42 -4.17
C PHE A 65 15.28 -3.12 -3.94
N ALA A 66 15.22 -4.24 -3.23
CA ALA A 66 16.34 -5.14 -3.02
C ALA A 66 16.29 -6.29 -4.04
N ASP A 67 17.44 -6.65 -4.61
CA ASP A 67 17.55 -7.87 -5.39
C ASP A 67 17.68 -9.06 -4.44
N VAL A 68 16.74 -10.00 -4.52
CA VAL A 68 16.71 -11.18 -3.63
C VAL A 68 17.88 -12.13 -3.89
N LYS A 69 18.40 -12.20 -5.11
CA LYS A 69 19.52 -13.09 -5.46
C LYS A 69 20.83 -12.60 -4.88
N THR A 70 21.13 -11.32 -5.07
CA THR A 70 22.40 -10.75 -4.61
C THR A 70 22.33 -10.27 -3.16
N GLY A 71 21.12 -9.97 -2.66
CA GLY A 71 20.95 -9.29 -1.39
C GLY A 71 21.40 -7.83 -1.43
N GLU A 72 21.63 -7.28 -2.63
CA GLU A 72 22.13 -5.92 -2.83
C GLU A 72 21.01 -4.95 -3.23
N ILE A 73 21.30 -3.67 -3.07
CA ILE A 73 20.45 -2.60 -3.56
C ILE A 73 20.45 -2.59 -5.10
N MET A 74 19.27 -2.46 -5.70
CA MET A 74 19.17 -2.37 -7.17
C MET A 74 19.27 -0.95 -7.74
N ALA A 75 19.68 0.04 -6.94
CA ALA A 75 19.54 1.47 -7.22
C ALA A 75 20.42 2.01 -8.35
N GLN A 76 20.96 1.14 -9.20
CA GLN A 76 21.80 1.49 -10.34
C GLN A 76 21.37 0.80 -11.64
N THR A 77 20.23 0.09 -11.64
CA THR A 77 19.70 -0.53 -12.86
C THR A 77 18.57 0.31 -13.45
N GLU A 78 18.55 0.45 -14.78
CA GLU A 78 17.47 1.13 -15.51
C GLU A 78 16.09 0.57 -15.14
N ALA A 79 15.99 -0.76 -14.97
CA ALA A 79 14.76 -1.42 -14.56
C ALA A 79 14.22 -0.91 -13.21
N VAL A 80 15.10 -0.65 -12.23
CA VAL A 80 14.67 -0.20 -10.91
C VAL A 80 14.35 1.27 -10.84
N GLU A 81 15.00 2.11 -11.64
CA GLU A 81 14.55 3.49 -11.79
C GLU A 81 13.10 3.55 -12.29
N LEU A 82 12.75 2.68 -13.25
CA LEU A 82 11.39 2.60 -13.78
C LEU A 82 10.40 2.03 -12.74
N VAL A 83 10.77 1.00 -11.98
CA VAL A 83 9.94 0.48 -10.88
C VAL A 83 9.75 1.52 -9.78
N ASN A 84 10.81 2.19 -9.36
CA ASN A 84 10.76 3.27 -8.38
C ASN A 84 9.80 4.36 -8.85
N LYS A 85 9.83 4.74 -10.13
CA LYS A 85 8.87 5.70 -10.70
C LYS A 85 7.41 5.23 -10.57
N ALA A 86 7.12 3.95 -10.86
CA ALA A 86 5.78 3.38 -10.70
C ALA A 86 5.33 3.37 -9.23
N VAL A 87 6.24 3.04 -8.32
CA VAL A 87 5.99 3.05 -6.86
C VAL A 87 5.69 4.47 -6.37
N LEU A 88 6.50 5.45 -6.75
CA LEU A 88 6.31 6.86 -6.39
C LEU A 88 4.94 7.37 -6.84
N ASP A 89 4.51 7.01 -8.05
CA ASP A 89 3.20 7.40 -8.55
C ASP A 89 2.06 6.67 -7.84
N GLY A 90 2.27 5.41 -7.42
CA GLY A 90 1.35 4.71 -6.51
C GLY A 90 1.20 5.40 -5.14
N ILE A 91 2.29 5.87 -4.55
CA ILE A 91 2.27 6.63 -3.29
C ILE A 91 1.52 7.95 -3.47
N ARG A 92 1.81 8.70 -4.53
CA ARG A 92 1.11 9.96 -4.83
C ARG A 92 -0.39 9.77 -5.07
N GLN A 93 -0.78 8.66 -5.70
CA GLN A 93 -2.20 8.31 -5.84
C GLN A 93 -2.85 8.06 -4.47
N ALA A 94 -2.16 7.38 -3.54
CA ALA A 94 -2.66 7.19 -2.19
C ALA A 94 -2.79 8.52 -1.42
N GLU A 95 -1.79 9.41 -1.51
CA GLU A 95 -1.82 10.76 -0.90
C GLU A 95 -2.99 11.63 -1.41
N ARG A 96 -3.32 11.55 -2.70
CA ARG A 96 -4.47 12.28 -3.29
C ARG A 96 -5.80 11.80 -2.72
N ILE A 97 -5.93 10.51 -2.42
CA ILE A 97 -7.17 9.92 -1.89
C ILE A 97 -7.26 10.07 -0.38
N ASN A 98 -6.13 9.95 0.30
CA ASN A 98 -6.01 10.10 1.75
C ASN A 98 -5.05 11.26 2.08
N PRO A 99 -5.59 12.48 2.28
CA PRO A 99 -4.77 13.67 2.55
C PRO A 99 -3.92 13.59 3.82
N ASN A 100 -4.17 12.62 4.71
CA ASN A 100 -3.36 12.40 5.90
C ASN A 100 -2.03 11.73 5.57
N ILE A 101 -1.94 11.00 4.46
CA ILE A 101 -0.65 10.50 3.96
C ILE A 101 0.16 11.69 3.47
N LYS A 102 1.41 11.78 3.91
CA LYS A 102 2.37 12.79 3.50
C LYS A 102 3.65 12.13 3.02
N PHE A 103 3.96 12.29 1.75
CA PHE A 103 5.12 11.65 1.14
C PHE A 103 6.34 12.57 1.10
N ASN A 104 7.50 12.07 1.56
CA ASN A 104 8.79 12.77 1.53
C ASN A 104 8.75 14.22 2.04
N VAL A 105 8.08 14.43 3.18
CA VAL A 105 8.11 15.73 3.87
C VAL A 105 9.47 15.93 4.50
N THR A 106 10.04 17.13 4.37
CA THR A 106 11.32 17.48 5.00
C THR A 106 11.28 17.19 6.51
N ALA A 107 12.36 16.59 7.03
CA ALA A 107 12.48 16.07 8.40
C ALA A 107 11.65 14.80 8.73
N HIS A 108 10.87 14.29 7.77
CA HIS A 108 10.11 13.04 7.85
C HIS A 108 10.44 12.11 6.68
N GLU A 109 11.73 11.95 6.40
CA GLU A 109 12.23 11.19 5.24
C GLU A 109 13.44 10.35 5.63
N ILE A 110 13.47 9.10 5.17
CA ILE A 110 14.68 8.30 5.11
C ILE A 110 15.19 8.40 3.68
N LYS A 111 16.33 9.08 3.48
CA LYS A 111 16.92 9.25 2.15
C LYS A 111 17.15 7.90 1.49
N ASN A 112 16.75 7.76 0.23
CA ASN A 112 16.94 6.55 -0.55
C ASN A 112 18.41 6.41 -1.02
N THR A 113 19.29 6.04 -0.09
CA THR A 113 20.73 5.82 -0.32
C THR A 113 21.08 4.33 -0.26
N ALA A 114 22.19 3.94 -0.86
CA ALA A 114 22.73 2.57 -0.76
C ALA A 114 22.88 2.09 0.68
N GLU A 115 23.37 2.97 1.56
CA GLU A 115 23.54 2.69 2.99
C GLU A 115 22.21 2.40 3.68
N ASN A 116 21.18 3.25 3.50
CA ASN A 116 19.89 3.07 4.16
C ASN A 116 19.15 1.83 3.66
N VAL A 117 19.21 1.53 2.37
CA VAL A 117 18.61 0.30 1.84
C VAL A 117 19.36 -0.93 2.32
N SER A 118 20.70 -0.90 2.34
CA SER A 118 21.51 -2.00 2.89
C SER A 118 21.19 -2.24 4.36
N LYS A 119 21.09 -1.17 5.17
CA LYS A 119 20.67 -1.25 6.58
C LYS A 119 19.30 -1.91 6.71
N LEU A 120 18.32 -1.49 5.90
CA LEU A 120 17.00 -2.12 5.88
C LEU A 120 17.06 -3.61 5.55
N ILE A 121 17.78 -3.99 4.50
CA ILE A 121 17.96 -5.40 4.07
C ILE A 121 18.59 -6.22 5.20
N GLN A 122 19.66 -5.71 5.83
CA GLN A 122 20.33 -6.38 6.93
C GLN A 122 19.39 -6.59 8.12
N SER A 123 18.61 -5.58 8.51
CA SER A 123 17.60 -5.72 9.56
C SER A 123 16.51 -6.70 9.17
N PHE A 124 16.12 -6.77 7.90
CA PHE A 124 15.06 -7.66 7.43
C PHE A 124 15.46 -9.15 7.41
N TYR A 125 16.69 -9.43 7.01
CA TYR A 125 17.20 -10.77 6.76
C TYR A 125 18.23 -11.24 7.79
N ASN A 126 18.34 -10.57 8.93
CA ASN A 126 19.18 -11.04 10.02
C ASN A 126 18.63 -12.37 10.56
N LYS A 127 19.32 -13.47 10.24
CA LYS A 127 18.93 -14.84 10.63
C LYS A 127 19.09 -15.11 12.12
N ASN A 128 19.83 -14.27 12.84
CA ASN A 128 20.03 -14.42 14.28
C ASN A 128 18.88 -13.84 15.11
N ASN A 129 17.98 -13.09 14.45
CA ASN A 129 16.87 -12.41 15.08
C ASN A 129 15.53 -13.03 14.67
N THR A 130 14.55 -12.93 15.56
CA THR A 130 13.15 -13.20 15.27
C THR A 130 12.53 -12.12 14.38
N PRO A 131 11.38 -12.38 13.73
CA PRO A 131 10.68 -11.35 12.95
C PRO A 131 10.31 -10.10 13.76
N ASP A 132 9.99 -10.24 15.05
CA ASP A 132 9.66 -9.10 15.91
C ASP A 132 10.88 -8.26 16.28
N GLU A 133 12.02 -8.91 16.53
CA GLU A 133 13.30 -8.21 16.75
C GLU A 133 13.75 -7.49 15.48
N ASN A 134 13.59 -8.10 14.31
CA ASN A 134 13.86 -7.46 13.02
C ASN A 134 12.98 -6.23 12.79
N MET A 135 11.68 -6.34 13.09
CA MET A 135 10.76 -5.20 13.01
C MET A 135 11.14 -4.09 14.01
N SER A 136 11.52 -4.45 15.23
CA SER A 136 11.96 -3.51 16.26
C SER A 136 13.23 -2.77 15.82
N ALA A 137 14.20 -3.47 15.23
CA ALA A 137 15.42 -2.86 14.70
C ALA A 137 15.10 -1.86 13.58
N ILE A 138 14.22 -2.21 12.62
CA ILE A 138 13.81 -1.29 11.55
C ILE A 138 13.15 -0.03 12.14
N ILE A 139 12.25 -0.21 13.10
CA ILE A 139 11.54 0.92 13.72
C ILE A 139 12.53 1.83 14.46
N ASN A 140 13.32 1.27 15.38
CA ASN A 140 14.18 2.05 16.27
C ASN A 140 15.36 2.67 15.54
N ASP A 141 15.96 1.94 14.59
CA ASP A 141 17.22 2.37 13.96
C ASP A 141 16.99 3.21 12.71
N MET A 142 15.77 3.21 12.15
CA MET A 142 15.46 3.89 10.89
C MET A 142 14.22 4.78 10.97
N MET A 143 13.08 4.26 11.44
CA MET A 143 11.80 4.98 11.37
C MET A 143 11.68 6.06 12.46
N GLU A 144 12.07 5.76 13.70
CA GLU A 144 11.99 6.73 14.81
C GLU A 144 12.91 7.93 14.62
N PRO A 145 14.22 7.77 14.28
CA PRO A 145 15.12 8.92 14.11
C PRO A 145 14.70 9.82 12.96
N ALA A 146 14.12 9.25 11.90
CA ALA A 146 13.61 9.96 10.74
C ALA A 146 12.16 10.43 10.90
N GLN A 147 11.51 10.15 12.05
CA GLN A 147 10.11 10.47 12.31
C GLN A 147 9.14 10.02 11.19
N VAL A 148 9.42 8.86 10.61
CA VAL A 148 8.63 8.22 9.56
C VAL A 148 7.65 7.23 10.19
N ASP A 149 6.45 7.12 9.64
CA ASP A 149 5.44 6.16 10.10
C ASP A 149 5.39 4.92 9.20
N VAL A 150 5.74 5.08 7.93
CA VAL A 150 5.65 4.03 6.91
C VAL A 150 6.86 4.04 5.97
N ILE A 151 7.45 2.87 5.75
CA ILE A 151 8.42 2.64 4.68
C ILE A 151 7.74 1.87 3.55
N VAL A 152 7.82 2.39 2.32
CA VAL A 152 7.47 1.68 1.09
C VAL A 152 8.74 1.20 0.41
N THR A 153 8.83 -0.09 0.13
CA THR A 153 9.99 -0.72 -0.51
C THR A 153 9.54 -1.96 -1.27
N GLY A 154 10.46 -2.85 -1.63
CA GLY A 154 10.09 -4.15 -2.14
C GLY A 154 11.27 -5.05 -2.45
N GLN A 155 10.93 -6.21 -2.98
CA GLN A 155 11.87 -7.23 -3.43
C GLN A 155 11.73 -7.41 -4.94
N TYR A 156 12.85 -7.60 -5.62
CA TYR A 156 12.91 -7.94 -7.04
C TYR A 156 13.66 -9.25 -7.21
N LEU A 157 13.16 -10.09 -8.11
CA LEU A 157 13.79 -11.33 -8.48
C LEU A 157 13.56 -11.57 -9.97
N GLU A 158 14.64 -11.50 -10.75
CA GLU A 158 14.61 -11.86 -12.17
C GLU A 158 14.96 -13.34 -12.35
N GLU A 159 14.09 -14.06 -13.03
CA GLU A 159 14.30 -15.45 -13.44
C GLU A 159 14.46 -15.52 -14.97
N GLN A 160 14.56 -16.73 -15.52
CA GLN A 160 14.82 -16.91 -16.96
C GLN A 160 13.73 -16.27 -17.83
N ASP A 161 12.45 -16.52 -17.51
CA ASP A 161 11.32 -16.09 -18.34
C ASP A 161 10.38 -15.09 -17.65
N GLN A 162 10.59 -14.84 -16.35
CA GLN A 162 9.70 -14.01 -15.55
C GLN A 162 10.45 -13.05 -14.62
N VAL A 163 9.80 -11.93 -14.32
CA VAL A 163 10.20 -10.98 -13.30
C VAL A 163 9.20 -11.04 -12.16
N LYS A 164 9.71 -11.25 -10.95
CA LYS A 164 8.94 -11.26 -9.71
C LYS A 164 9.22 -9.97 -8.95
N LEU A 165 8.18 -9.20 -8.73
CA LEU A 165 8.21 -7.99 -7.93
C LEU A 165 7.34 -8.19 -6.69
N LYS A 166 7.83 -7.78 -5.54
CA LYS A 166 7.06 -7.82 -4.30
C LYS A 166 7.13 -6.48 -3.58
N PRO A 167 6.26 -5.53 -3.94
CA PRO A 167 6.08 -4.31 -3.15
C PRO A 167 5.73 -4.65 -1.70
N LEU A 168 6.31 -3.91 -0.77
CA LEU A 168 6.20 -4.08 0.67
C LEU A 168 5.94 -2.72 1.33
N VAL A 169 5.02 -2.69 2.29
CA VAL A 169 4.76 -1.55 3.17
C VAL A 169 5.01 -1.99 4.60
N ILE A 170 5.88 -1.26 5.31
CA ILE A 170 6.22 -1.48 6.71
C ILE A 170 5.56 -0.38 7.53
N SER A 171 4.69 -0.76 8.47
CA SER A 171 3.96 0.18 9.35
C SER A 171 4.55 0.16 10.75
N LYS A 172 5.03 1.32 11.22
CA LYS A 172 5.54 1.50 12.58
C LYS A 172 4.46 1.25 13.63
N ARG A 173 3.27 1.85 13.42
CA ARG A 173 2.15 1.81 14.38
C ARG A 173 1.68 0.38 14.63
N ASP A 174 1.54 -0.40 13.56
CA ASP A 174 1.02 -1.75 13.64
C ASP A 174 2.11 -2.80 13.86
N ARG A 175 3.39 -2.39 13.83
CA ARG A 175 4.57 -3.26 13.88
C ARG A 175 4.45 -4.44 12.93
N LYS A 176 3.92 -4.19 11.73
CA LYS A 176 3.65 -5.22 10.73
C LYS A 176 4.13 -4.77 9.36
N GLN A 177 4.38 -5.75 8.52
CA GLN A 177 4.61 -5.54 7.10
C GLN A 177 3.49 -6.18 6.28
N VAL A 178 3.10 -5.53 5.21
CA VAL A 178 2.17 -6.06 4.22
C VAL A 178 2.84 -6.03 2.85
N ALA A 179 2.67 -7.10 2.07
CA ALA A 179 3.25 -7.22 0.75
C ALA A 179 2.33 -7.96 -0.18
N GLU A 180 2.54 -7.74 -1.48
CA GLU A 180 1.86 -8.43 -2.54
C GLU A 180 2.86 -8.86 -3.60
N GLN A 181 2.69 -10.04 -4.17
CA GLN A 181 3.58 -10.55 -5.22
C GLN A 181 2.97 -10.27 -6.59
N LEU A 182 3.79 -9.75 -7.48
CA LEU A 182 3.49 -9.46 -8.86
C LEU A 182 4.43 -10.30 -9.73
N PHE A 183 3.86 -10.95 -10.73
CA PHE A 183 4.57 -11.77 -11.71
C PHE A 183 4.33 -11.16 -13.08
N PHE A 184 5.40 -11.07 -13.87
CA PHE A 184 5.39 -10.53 -15.23
C PHE A 184 6.23 -11.43 -16.13
N GLY A 185 5.75 -11.72 -17.33
CA GLY A 185 6.64 -12.15 -18.42
C GLY A 185 7.68 -11.07 -18.73
N LYS A 186 8.85 -11.41 -19.26
CA LYS A 186 9.89 -10.41 -19.58
C LYS A 186 9.44 -9.38 -20.61
N ASP A 187 8.64 -9.80 -21.58
CA ASP A 187 8.00 -8.99 -22.62
C ASP A 187 6.82 -8.17 -22.08
N GLU A 188 6.12 -8.67 -21.06
CA GLU A 188 5.07 -7.92 -20.34
C GLU A 188 5.64 -6.91 -19.35
N TYR A 189 6.90 -7.08 -18.92
CA TYR A 189 7.54 -6.24 -17.92
C TYR A 189 8.20 -5.02 -18.55
N MET A 190 9.01 -5.21 -19.59
CA MET A 190 9.79 -4.14 -20.23
C MET A 190 9.49 -4.05 -21.72
N CYS A 191 9.11 -2.87 -22.18
CA CYS A 191 8.91 -2.54 -23.59
C CYS A 191 9.89 -1.45 -24.05
N GLN A 192 9.85 -1.14 -25.34
CA GLN A 192 10.47 0.08 -25.86
C GLN A 192 9.64 1.29 -25.43
N ASP A 193 10.30 2.40 -25.10
CA ASP A 193 9.61 3.66 -24.85
C ASP A 193 8.90 4.12 -26.14
N PRO A 194 7.57 4.37 -26.11
CA PRO A 194 6.82 4.78 -27.30
C PRO A 194 7.31 6.11 -27.90
N ASN A 195 7.97 6.95 -27.11
CA ASN A 195 8.54 8.23 -27.55
C ASN A 195 10.02 8.11 -27.93
N ASN A 196 10.70 7.03 -27.54
CA ASN A 196 12.12 6.82 -27.83
C ASN A 196 12.49 5.33 -27.85
N SER A 197 12.50 4.72 -29.04
CA SER A 197 12.84 3.31 -29.24
C SER A 197 14.27 2.90 -28.89
N SER A 198 15.13 3.82 -28.43
CA SER A 198 16.46 3.51 -27.89
C SER A 198 16.48 3.33 -26.37
N LYS A 199 15.36 3.61 -25.69
CA LYS A 199 15.21 3.50 -24.23
C LYS A 199 14.21 2.41 -23.87
N LYS A 200 14.48 1.70 -22.79
CA LYS A 200 13.51 0.76 -22.23
C LYS A 200 12.55 1.52 -21.30
N ALA A 201 11.32 1.03 -21.24
CA ALA A 201 10.30 1.50 -20.33
C ALA A 201 9.59 0.29 -19.70
N LEU A 202 8.95 0.49 -18.55
CA LEU A 202 7.97 -0.49 -18.10
C LEU A 202 6.80 -0.49 -19.06
N CYS A 203 6.34 -1.68 -19.44
CA CYS A 203 5.08 -1.80 -20.17
C CYS A 203 3.96 -1.14 -19.37
N GLN A 204 3.01 -0.51 -20.06
CA GLN A 204 1.93 0.24 -19.42
C GLN A 204 1.20 -0.62 -18.36
N ASN A 205 0.88 -1.88 -18.69
CA ASN A 205 0.21 -2.80 -17.78
C ASN A 205 1.04 -3.11 -16.53
N ALA A 206 2.36 -3.30 -16.67
CA ALA A 206 3.25 -3.55 -15.54
C ALA A 206 3.37 -2.30 -14.65
N TYR A 207 3.56 -1.14 -15.28
CA TYR A 207 3.62 0.15 -14.60
C TYR A 207 2.36 0.41 -13.76
N GLU A 208 1.17 0.29 -14.36
CA GLU A 208 -0.10 0.51 -13.69
C GLU A 208 -0.33 -0.50 -12.56
N LYS A 209 -0.03 -1.79 -12.80
CA LYS A 209 -0.21 -2.84 -11.79
C LYS A 209 0.68 -2.61 -10.57
N ILE A 210 1.92 -2.16 -10.75
CA ILE A 210 2.82 -1.79 -9.65
C ILE A 210 2.24 -0.60 -8.88
N ALA A 211 1.90 0.49 -9.57
CA ALA A 211 1.37 1.70 -8.96
C ALA A 211 0.07 1.42 -8.16
N GLN A 212 -0.87 0.68 -8.74
CA GLN A 212 -2.13 0.28 -8.09
C GLN A 212 -1.90 -0.63 -6.88
N THR A 213 -0.90 -1.51 -6.93
CA THR A 213 -0.56 -2.37 -5.80
C THR A 213 -0.03 -1.56 -4.64
N VAL A 214 0.91 -0.64 -4.88
CA VAL A 214 1.44 0.24 -3.82
C VAL A 214 0.34 1.10 -3.21
N LYS A 215 -0.49 1.72 -4.06
CA LYS A 215 -1.65 2.50 -3.62
C LYS A 215 -2.56 1.69 -2.69
N ARG A 216 -2.95 0.47 -3.11
CA ARG A 216 -3.81 -0.42 -2.34
C ARG A 216 -3.17 -0.89 -1.04
N LEU A 217 -1.85 -1.13 -1.01
CA LEU A 217 -1.17 -1.47 0.24
C LEU A 217 -1.22 -0.31 1.24
N LEU A 218 -1.11 0.94 0.77
CA LEU A 218 -1.23 2.14 1.60
C LEU A 218 -2.69 2.43 2.03
N ASP A 219 -3.68 2.16 1.18
CA ASP A 219 -5.11 2.31 1.49
C ASP A 219 -5.57 1.38 2.64
N ASN A 220 -4.81 0.31 2.92
CA ASN A 220 -5.08 -0.68 3.95
C ASN A 220 -4.32 -0.45 5.28
N LEU A 221 -3.66 0.70 5.41
CA LEU A 221 -2.98 1.11 6.64
C LEU A 221 -3.94 1.52 7.76
#